data_AF-A0A349W9R9-F1
#
_entry.id   AF-A0A349W9R9-F1
#
_cell.length_a   1.000
_cell.length_b   1.000
_cell.length_c   1.000
_cell.angle_alpha   90.00
_cell.angle_beta   90.00
_cell.angle_gamma   90.00
#
_symmetry.space_group_name_H-M   'P 1'
#
loop_
_entity.id
_entity.type
_entity.pdbx_description
1 polymer ?
#
loop_
_entity_poly.entity_id
_entity_poly.type
_entity_poly.pdbx_seq_one_letter_code
_entity_poly.pdbx_strand_id
1 'polypeptide(L)'
;GAQGLMQVMTRIHSDKYETVGGQLAAFDPVTNVRVGVKVLQECIARAGSLEGGLRFYVGAANLPDDGGYAAKVLAEHFRLSQVASGRPMPTTPIAPPAAAQTLTSQAPVQAIPAAAPAPAASDAVSSEKVALLSTSNL
;
A
#
# COMPACT_ATOMS: atom_id res chain seq x y z
N GLY A 1 -1.29 -6.57 -2.64
CA GLY A 1 -1.26 -5.61 -3.75
C GLY A 1 0.18 -5.30 -4.07
N ALA A 2 0.88 -4.72 -3.10
CA ALA A 2 2.33 -4.80 -3.00
C ALA A 2 2.82 -6.26 -3.01
N GLN A 3 3.96 -6.52 -3.66
CA GLN A 3 4.59 -7.84 -3.77
C GLN A 3 6.13 -7.71 -3.67
N GLY A 4 6.79 -8.78 -3.21
CA GLY A 4 8.24 -8.87 -3.15
C GLY A 4 8.90 -8.09 -2.00
N LEU A 5 10.24 -8.03 -2.03
CA LEU A 5 11.05 -7.47 -0.95
C LEU A 5 10.79 -5.97 -0.72
N MET A 6 10.74 -5.20 -1.80
CA MET A 6 10.50 -3.75 -1.77
C MET A 6 9.01 -3.38 -1.73
N GLN A 7 8.12 -4.36 -1.57
CA GLN A 7 6.66 -4.14 -1.46
C GLN A 7 6.09 -3.25 -2.58
N VAL A 8 6.52 -3.47 -3.83
CA VAL A 8 6.09 -2.67 -4.98
C VAL A 8 4.71 -3.12 -5.45
N MET A 9 3.80 -2.18 -5.73
CA MET A 9 2.50 -2.49 -6.33
C MET A 9 2.63 -2.81 -7.83
N THR A 10 2.79 -4.09 -8.13
CA THR A 10 2.97 -4.63 -9.49
C THR A 10 1.81 -4.33 -10.43
N ARG A 11 0.61 -4.05 -9.91
CA ARG A 11 -0.55 -3.60 -10.72
C ARG A 11 -0.43 -2.17 -11.23
N ILE A 12 0.21 -1.29 -10.45
CA ILE A 12 0.42 0.12 -10.83
C ILE A 12 1.68 0.26 -11.69
N HIS A 13 2.70 -0.56 -11.41
CA HIS A 13 4.00 -0.52 -12.08
C HIS A 13 4.23 -1.73 -12.99
N SER A 14 3.17 -2.23 -13.63
CA SER A 14 3.24 -3.41 -14.50
C SER A 14 4.22 -3.19 -15.66
N ASP A 15 4.20 -2.00 -16.26
CA ASP A 15 5.11 -1.53 -17.31
C ASP A 15 6.59 -1.75 -16.97
N LYS A 16 6.97 -1.50 -15.71
CA LYS A 16 8.36 -1.66 -15.25
C LYS A 16 8.77 -3.12 -15.06
N TYR A 17 7.80 -4.02 -14.86
CA TYR A 17 8.04 -5.45 -14.68
C TYR A 17 7.90 -6.26 -15.98
N GLU A 18 7.12 -5.81 -16.96
CA GLU A 18 6.91 -6.52 -18.24
C GLU A 18 8.24 -6.84 -18.93
N THR A 19 9.18 -5.89 -18.95
CA THR A 19 10.48 -6.05 -19.61
C THR A 19 11.44 -7.02 -18.92
N VAL A 20 11.12 -7.48 -17.71
CA VAL A 20 12.00 -8.28 -16.84
C VAL A 20 11.35 -9.59 -16.36
N GLY A 21 10.21 -9.98 -16.93
CA GLY A 21 9.54 -11.26 -16.61
C GLY A 21 8.12 -11.14 -16.02
N GLY A 22 7.48 -9.97 -16.14
CA GLY A 22 6.11 -9.73 -15.72
C GLY A 22 5.93 -9.68 -14.19
N GLN A 23 4.69 -9.79 -13.72
CA GLN A 23 4.37 -9.62 -12.29
C GLN A 23 5.10 -10.60 -11.36
N LEU A 24 5.36 -11.83 -11.82
CA LEU A 24 6.08 -12.83 -11.04
C LEU A 24 7.56 -12.47 -10.81
N ALA A 25 8.14 -11.62 -11.65
CA ALA A 25 9.50 -11.12 -11.47
C ALA A 25 9.67 -10.26 -10.20
N ALA A 26 8.56 -9.82 -9.57
CA ALA A 26 8.60 -9.22 -8.24
C ALA A 26 9.09 -10.19 -7.15
N PHE A 27 9.12 -11.50 -7.39
CA PHE A 27 9.64 -12.50 -6.47
C PHE A 27 11.12 -12.85 -6.72
N ASP A 28 11.70 -12.45 -7.86
CA ASP A 28 13.16 -12.50 -8.04
C ASP A 28 13.80 -11.35 -7.24
N PRO A 29 14.66 -11.61 -6.25
CA PRO A 29 15.23 -10.57 -5.39
C PRO A 29 15.98 -9.48 -6.17
N VAL A 30 16.75 -9.87 -7.20
CA VAL A 30 17.56 -8.90 -7.96
C VAL A 30 16.66 -8.00 -8.80
N THR A 31 15.68 -8.58 -9.48
CA THR A 31 14.71 -7.82 -10.26
C THR A 31 13.86 -6.92 -9.38
N ASN A 32 13.35 -7.44 -8.26
CA ASN A 32 12.54 -6.67 -7.33
C ASN A 32 13.29 -5.44 -6.79
N VAL A 33 14.56 -5.59 -6.41
CA VAL A 33 15.37 -4.45 -5.96
C VAL A 33 15.60 -3.45 -7.08
N ARG A 34 15.92 -3.90 -8.31
CA ARG A 34 16.15 -3.00 -9.45
C ARG A 34 14.90 -2.19 -9.81
N VAL A 35 13.74 -2.84 -9.87
CA VAL A 35 12.48 -2.15 -10.19
C VAL A 35 12.06 -1.25 -9.03
N GLY A 36 12.13 -1.72 -7.79
CA GLY A 36 11.79 -0.93 -6.61
C GLY A 36 12.66 0.32 -6.46
N VAL A 37 13.96 0.23 -6.73
CA VAL A 37 14.87 1.40 -6.72
C VAL A 37 14.48 2.40 -7.81
N LYS A 38 14.13 1.96 -9.03
CA LYS A 38 13.65 2.87 -10.09
C LYS A 38 12.37 3.60 -9.67
N VAL A 39 11.41 2.88 -9.08
CA VAL A 39 10.18 3.48 -8.55
C VAL A 39 10.51 4.50 -7.46
N LEU A 40 11.39 4.17 -6.51
CA LEU A 40 11.79 5.09 -5.44
C LEU A 40 12.50 6.33 -5.99
N GLN A 41 13.38 6.20 -6.99
CA GLN A 41 14.03 7.33 -7.65
C GLN A 41 13.02 8.27 -8.31
N GLU A 42 12.00 7.73 -8.98
CA GLU A 42 10.92 8.53 -9.57
C GLU A 42 10.08 9.24 -8.49
N CYS A 43 9.83 8.59 -7.35
CA CYS A 43 9.16 9.21 -6.21
C CYS A 43 9.97 10.38 -5.63
N ILE A 44 11.29 10.21 -5.44
CA ILE A 44 12.18 11.27 -4.95
C ILE A 44 12.25 12.43 -5.95
N ALA A 45 12.42 12.13 -7.23
CA ALA A 45 12.47 13.16 -8.28
C ALA A 45 11.17 13.98 -8.33
N ARG A 46 10.01 13.32 -8.16
CA ARG A 46 8.70 13.97 -8.11
C ARG A 46 8.51 14.84 -6.86
N ALA A 47 9.02 14.38 -5.72
CA ALA A 47 8.86 15.09 -4.44
C ALA A 47 9.86 16.23 -4.23
N GLY A 48 11.03 16.17 -4.89
CA GLY A 48 12.13 17.12 -4.71
C GLY A 48 12.92 16.94 -3.41
N SER A 49 12.58 15.94 -2.59
CA SER A 49 13.27 15.62 -1.35
C SER A 49 13.23 14.12 -1.07
N LEU A 50 14.14 13.64 -0.21
CA LEU A 50 14.21 12.24 0.16
C LEU A 50 12.99 11.83 1.01
N GLU A 51 12.67 12.62 2.03
CA GLU A 51 11.54 12.41 2.92
C GLU A 51 10.23 12.46 2.15
N GLY A 52 10.07 13.45 1.26
CA GLY A 52 8.92 13.53 0.36
C GLY A 52 8.85 12.31 -0.56
N GLY A 53 9.98 11.86 -1.12
CA GLY A 53 10.05 10.66 -1.95
C GLY A 53 9.61 9.41 -1.20
N LEU A 54 10.01 9.25 0.07
CA LEU A 54 9.57 8.14 0.92
C LEU A 54 8.05 8.19 1.19
N ARG A 55 7.48 9.39 1.38
CA ARG A 55 6.02 9.57 1.51
C ARG A 55 5.27 9.19 0.23
N PHE A 56 5.80 9.56 -0.93
CA PHE A 56 5.25 9.12 -2.23
C PHE A 56 5.35 7.60 -2.38
N TYR A 57 6.47 7.01 -1.99
CA TYR A 57 6.71 5.58 -2.13
C TYR A 57 5.73 4.73 -1.30
N VAL A 58 5.41 5.15 -0.08
CA VAL A 58 4.42 4.46 0.78
C VAL A 58 2.96 4.80 0.42
N GLY A 59 2.74 5.71 -0.53
CA GLY A 59 1.41 6.15 -0.94
C GLY A 59 0.76 7.19 -0.02
N ALA A 60 1.54 7.83 0.86
CA ALA A 60 1.08 8.84 1.82
C ALA A 60 1.30 10.30 1.35
N ALA A 61 1.52 10.53 0.05
CA ALA A 61 1.80 11.85 -0.50
C ALA A 61 0.67 12.87 -0.27
N ASN A 62 -0.59 12.41 -0.29
CA ASN A 62 -1.78 13.23 -0.09
C ASN A 62 -2.32 13.15 1.35
N LEU A 63 -1.65 12.41 2.23
CA LEU A 63 -2.04 12.27 3.63
C LEU A 63 -1.29 13.28 4.50
N PRO A 64 -1.86 13.69 5.65
CA PRO A 64 -1.20 14.62 6.57
C PRO A 64 0.13 14.06 7.08
N ASP A 65 0.18 12.76 7.37
CA ASP A 65 1.36 12.02 7.83
C ASP A 65 1.56 10.71 7.05
N ASP A 66 2.73 10.10 7.25
CA ASP A 66 3.12 8.81 6.66
C ASP A 66 3.22 7.68 7.70
N GLY A 67 2.60 7.83 8.87
CA GLY A 67 2.70 6.89 9.98
C GLY A 67 4.13 6.73 10.53
N GLY A 68 5.01 7.71 10.30
CA GLY A 68 6.42 7.68 10.68
C GLY A 68 7.26 6.77 9.78
N TYR A 69 6.78 6.42 8.59
CA TYR A 69 7.51 5.58 7.65
C TYR A 69 8.87 6.16 7.27
N ALA A 70 8.94 7.42 6.84
CA ALA A 70 10.19 8.06 6.46
C ALA A 70 11.19 8.08 7.62
N ALA A 71 10.73 8.40 8.84
CA ALA A 71 11.57 8.41 10.03
C ALA A 71 12.17 7.02 10.33
N LYS A 72 11.37 5.95 10.22
CA LYS A 72 11.83 4.57 10.40
C LYS A 72 12.88 4.18 9.34
N VAL A 73 12.63 4.52 8.07
CA VAL A 73 13.55 4.21 6.97
C VAL A 73 14.89 4.94 7.15
N LEU A 74 14.88 6.22 7.51
CA LEU A 74 16.11 6.99 7.70
C LEU A 74 16.92 6.51 8.91
N ALA A 75 16.24 6.18 10.02
CA ALA A 75 16.90 5.59 11.19
C ALA A 75 17.59 4.26 10.85
N GLU A 76 16.90 3.41 10.09
CA GLU A 76 17.45 2.13 9.65
C GLU A 76 18.58 2.29 8.63
N HIS A 77 18.44 3.21 7.68
CA HIS A 77 19.51 3.55 6.73
C HIS A 77 20.77 4.02 7.46
N PHE A 78 20.62 4.88 8.47
CA PHE A 78 21.74 5.30 9.31
C PHE A 78 22.38 4.13 10.05
N ARG A 79 21.56 3.23 10.64
CA ARG A 79 22.04 2.01 11.30
C ARG A 79 22.86 1.12 10.35
N LEU A 80 22.33 0.85 9.16
CA LEU A 80 23.00 0.03 8.15
C LEU A 80 24.28 0.70 7.61
N SER A 81 24.28 2.02 7.45
CA SER A 81 25.46 2.77 7.02
C SER A 81 26.61 2.64 8.01
N GLN A 82 26.31 2.61 9.31
CA GLN A 82 27.33 2.38 10.33
C GLN A 82 27.93 0.97 10.24
N VAL A 83 27.09 -0.05 10.04
CA VAL A 83 27.55 -1.44 9.84
C VAL A 83 28.41 -1.55 8.58
N ALA A 84 27.97 -0.97 7.47
CA ALA A 84 28.71 -0.99 6.21
C ALA A 84 30.06 -0.27 6.30
N SER A 85 30.18 0.74 7.18
CA SER A 85 31.45 1.42 7.47
C SER A 85 32.40 0.63 8.39
N GLY A 86 32.04 -0.60 8.77
CA GLY A 86 32.86 -1.47 9.63
C GLY A 86 32.77 -1.14 11.12
N ARG A 87 31.83 -0.30 11.55
CA ARG A 87 31.60 -0.05 12.97
C ARG A 87 30.88 -1.25 13.60
N PRO A 88 31.40 -1.83 14.70
CA PRO A 88 30.70 -2.87 15.42
C PRO A 88 29.43 -2.28 16.05
N MET A 89 28.28 -2.85 15.71
CA MET A 89 27.01 -2.50 16.35
C MET A 89 26.87 -3.27 17.67
N PRO A 90 26.37 -2.64 18.74
CA PRO A 90 25.96 -3.36 19.93
C PRO A 90 24.93 -4.44 19.55
N THR A 91 25.23 -5.70 19.85
CA THR A 91 24.32 -6.83 19.61
C THR A 91 23.24 -6.96 20.69
N THR A 92 23.11 -5.96 21.55
CA THR A 92 22.05 -5.91 22.55
C THR A 92 20.71 -5.86 21.82
N PRO A 93 19.79 -6.80 22.08
CA PRO A 93 18.48 -6.77 21.46
C PRO A 93 17.80 -5.44 21.78
N ILE A 94 17.47 -4.66 20.75
CA ILE A 94 16.51 -3.56 20.91
C ILE A 94 15.21 -4.24 21.36
N ALA A 95 14.80 -3.98 22.60
CA ALA A 95 13.49 -4.38 23.06
C ALA A 95 12.46 -3.83 22.06
N PRO A 96 11.54 -4.65 21.53
CA PRO A 96 10.56 -4.16 20.58
C PRO A 96 9.82 -3.00 21.24
N PRO A 97 9.61 -1.86 20.54
CA PRO A 97 8.69 -0.86 21.05
C PRO A 97 7.36 -1.56 21.30
N ALA A 98 6.82 -1.43 22.50
CA ALA A 98 5.44 -1.80 22.77
C ALA A 98 4.57 -1.12 21.69
N ALA A 99 3.85 -1.93 20.90
CA ALA A 99 3.20 -1.59 19.63
C ALA A 99 4.11 -1.60 18.39
N ALA A 100 4.50 -2.80 17.97
CA ALA A 100 4.49 -3.13 16.54
C ALA A 100 3.06 -2.93 16.02
N GLN A 101 2.71 -1.69 15.67
CA GLN A 101 1.54 -1.46 14.82
C GLN A 101 1.85 -2.17 13.51
N THR A 102 1.12 -3.25 13.26
CA THR A 102 1.05 -3.88 11.95
C THR A 102 0.93 -2.77 10.92
N LEU A 103 1.86 -2.71 9.97
CA LEU A 103 1.73 -1.90 8.75
C LEU A 103 0.62 -2.51 7.89
N THR A 104 -0.58 -2.57 8.44
CA THR A 104 -1.84 -2.74 7.75
C THR A 104 -2.15 -1.38 7.17
N SER A 105 -1.90 -1.23 5.88
CA SER A 105 -2.69 -0.32 5.05
C SER A 105 -4.16 -0.77 5.13
N GLN A 106 -4.86 -0.43 6.21
CA GLN A 106 -6.30 -0.51 6.27
C GLN A 106 -6.86 0.73 5.56
N ALA A 107 -7.23 0.52 4.29
CA ALA A 107 -8.37 1.25 3.75
C ALA A 107 -9.61 0.89 4.59
N PRO A 108 -10.50 1.82 4.94
CA PRO A 108 -11.68 1.51 5.74
C PRO A 108 -12.57 0.53 4.98
N VAL A 109 -12.79 -0.64 5.58
CA VAL A 109 -13.68 -1.69 5.11
C VAL A 109 -15.10 -1.33 5.57
N GLN A 110 -16.03 -1.06 4.66
CA GLN A 110 -17.44 -1.31 4.94
C GLN A 110 -17.79 -2.71 4.41
N ALA A 111 -17.58 -3.70 5.26
CA ALA A 111 -18.10 -5.04 5.06
C ALA A 111 -19.50 -5.09 5.66
N ILE A 112 -20.48 -5.17 4.78
CA ILE A 112 -21.87 -5.46 5.10
C ILE A 112 -21.91 -6.92 5.59
N PRO A 113 -22.33 -7.23 6.83
CA PRO A 113 -22.34 -8.61 7.32
C PRO A 113 -23.47 -9.40 6.64
N ALA A 114 -23.08 -10.36 5.81
CA ALA A 114 -23.97 -11.37 5.25
C ALA A 114 -24.26 -12.45 6.32
N ALA A 115 -25.43 -12.36 6.93
CA ALA A 115 -26.07 -13.48 7.62
C ALA A 115 -27.38 -13.81 6.89
N ALA A 116 -27.58 -15.08 6.55
CA ALA A 116 -28.83 -15.61 5.99
C ALA A 116 -29.03 -17.04 6.54
N PRO A 117 -30.25 -17.62 6.60
CA PRO A 117 -31.59 -17.02 6.43
C PRO A 117 -32.69 -17.45 7.46
N ALA A 118 -33.83 -16.75 7.40
CA ALA A 118 -35.25 -17.18 7.61
C ALA A 118 -35.86 -17.21 9.04
N PRO A 119 -37.21 -17.11 9.21
CA PRO A 119 -38.29 -16.69 8.29
C PRO A 119 -39.26 -15.60 8.85
N ALA A 120 -40.17 -15.16 7.96
CA ALA A 120 -41.55 -14.72 8.22
C ALA A 120 -41.84 -13.31 8.79
N ALA A 121 -42.54 -12.57 7.91
CA ALA A 121 -43.80 -11.86 8.17
C ALA A 121 -43.77 -10.36 8.56
N SER A 122 -44.36 -9.61 7.62
CA SER A 122 -45.33 -8.52 7.81
C SER A 122 -44.85 -7.07 7.76
N ASP A 123 -45.37 -6.42 6.71
CA ASP A 123 -45.89 -5.06 6.62
C ASP A 123 -44.92 -3.88 6.79
N ALA A 124 -45.05 -2.74 6.10
CA ALA A 124 -45.74 -2.28 4.91
C ALA A 124 -45.34 -0.79 4.79
N VAL A 125 -45.38 -0.21 3.58
CA VAL A 125 -45.47 1.25 3.29
C VAL A 125 -44.15 2.04 3.55
N SER A 126 -43.56 2.84 2.65
CA SER A 126 -44.16 3.78 1.71
C SER A 126 -43.16 4.35 0.67
N SER A 127 -43.73 4.77 -0.47
CA SER A 127 -43.33 5.88 -1.38
C SER A 127 -42.08 5.69 -2.26
N GLU A 128 -42.21 5.23 -3.50
CA GLU A 128 -42.75 5.92 -4.70
C GLU A 128 -41.71 6.80 -5.42
N LYS A 129 -41.19 6.30 -6.54
CA LYS A 129 -40.84 7.15 -7.68
C LYS A 129 -41.14 6.40 -8.98
N VAL A 130 -42.24 6.83 -9.60
CA VAL A 130 -42.82 6.32 -10.84
C VAL A 130 -41.87 6.58 -12.02
N ALA A 131 -41.49 5.52 -12.72
CA ALA A 131 -40.96 5.59 -14.08
C ALA A 131 -41.96 4.85 -14.99
N LEU A 132 -42.82 5.61 -15.66
CA LEU A 132 -43.69 5.12 -16.73
C LEU A 132 -42.82 4.96 -18.00
N LEU A 133 -42.68 3.70 -18.43
CA LEU A 133 -42.24 3.33 -19.78
C LEU A 133 -43.46 2.81 -20.54
N SER A 134 -43.42 2.95 -21.88
CA SER A 134 -44.37 2.44 -22.89
C SER A 134 -45.60 3.31 -23.10
N THR A 135 -46.05 3.64 -24.32
CA THR A 135 -45.72 3.24 -25.70
C THR A 135 -46.58 4.17 -26.58
N SER A 136 -46.14 4.49 -27.80
CA SER A 136 -46.95 4.32 -29.02
C SER A 136 -46.21 4.91 -30.22
N ASN A 137 -45.84 4.00 -31.12
CA ASN A 137 -45.58 4.25 -32.52
C ASN A 137 -46.82 3.75 -33.27
N LEU A 138 -47.19 4.45 -34.35
CA LEU A 138 -48.37 4.32 -35.24
C LEU A 138 -49.50 5.32 -34.94
#